data_AF-A0A4U0VZ91-F1
#
_entry.id   AF-A0A4U0VZ91-F1
#
_cell.length_a   1.000
_cell.length_b   1.000
_cell.length_c   1.000
_cell.angle_alpha   90.00
_cell.angle_beta   90.00
_cell.angle_gamma   90.00
#
_symmetry.space_group_name_H-M   'P 1'
#
loop_
_entity.id
_entity.type
_entity.pdbx_description
1 polymer ?
#
loop_
_entity_poly.entity_id
_entity_poly.type
_entity_poly.pdbx_seq_one_letter_code
_entity_poly.pdbx_strand_id
1 'polypeptide(L)'
;MPLSMMLLASSVGGQGITSGFRDAISLSWRLKIAVRSDSADYQALFAGWAAERKQQLERSLASTIENGNFCNEPSRIKAFIRNWYLWVYQLIPSWKHSLELGGRREGMTRYDYESGMPFLPQYSGGKSFPQVFSAPINGPAPPVPTFTDDAIFAPHKTGIFQLVALVESMDQCRAARSDFSHLQFPGSQSNLDSAEATFIVHGEIPSIVDAPVLLSKDIPTANVIRVLGAAEYTAAGLTDAALAMDFPRPEPKFYDPNRIRKDLGSDKVYVIVRWDRFVFAACRNLAELQWAVSALETTLHSGLGEETRVKSNL
;
A
#
# COMPACT_ATOMS: atom_id res chain seq x y z
N MET A 1 -16.92 -17.66 -32.66
CA MET A 1 -16.06 -17.34 -31.50
C MET A 1 -15.10 -18.49 -31.28
N PRO A 2 -13.81 -18.39 -31.62
CA PRO A 2 -12.89 -19.48 -31.37
C PRO A 2 -12.19 -19.29 -30.02
N LEU A 3 -12.33 -20.32 -29.21
CA LEU A 3 -11.82 -20.57 -27.86
C LEU A 3 -10.28 -20.67 -27.75
N SER A 4 -9.52 -20.06 -28.68
CA SER A 4 -8.07 -20.30 -28.83
C SER A 4 -7.19 -19.15 -28.29
N MET A 5 -7.80 -18.07 -27.81
CA MET A 5 -7.09 -16.86 -27.38
C MET A 5 -7.05 -16.69 -25.85
N MET A 6 -7.10 -17.80 -25.09
CA MET A 6 -7.15 -17.75 -23.62
C MET A 6 -5.91 -18.34 -22.92
N LEU A 7 -4.90 -18.82 -23.66
CA LEU A 7 -3.76 -19.54 -23.08
C LEU A 7 -2.37 -18.96 -23.37
N LEU A 8 -2.27 -17.78 -23.98
CA LEU A 8 -0.99 -17.11 -24.19
C LEU A 8 -1.09 -15.65 -23.78
N ALA A 9 -1.23 -15.40 -22.47
CA ALA A 9 -0.68 -14.17 -21.92
C ALA A 9 0.83 -14.26 -22.17
N SER A 10 1.33 -13.56 -23.20
CA SER A 10 2.76 -13.60 -23.50
C SER A 10 3.54 -13.11 -22.28
N SER A 11 4.57 -13.85 -21.90
CA SER A 11 5.32 -13.64 -20.67
C SER A 11 6.29 -12.46 -20.78
N VAL A 12 5.79 -11.28 -21.15
CA VAL A 12 6.61 -10.06 -21.21
C VAL A 12 6.70 -9.47 -19.81
N GLY A 13 7.92 -9.38 -19.26
CA GLY A 13 8.20 -8.62 -18.03
C GLY A 13 7.75 -9.26 -16.71
N GLY A 14 7.61 -10.59 -16.63
CA GLY A 14 7.35 -11.30 -15.35
C GLY A 14 5.94 -11.10 -14.76
N GLN A 15 5.00 -10.60 -15.57
CA GLN A 15 3.64 -10.26 -15.13
C GLN A 15 2.83 -11.46 -14.63
N GLY A 16 3.00 -12.64 -15.23
CA GLY A 16 2.24 -13.85 -14.86
C GLY A 16 2.49 -14.31 -13.41
N ILE A 17 3.76 -14.35 -12.98
CA ILE A 17 4.13 -14.73 -11.61
C ILE A 17 3.66 -13.65 -10.63
N THR A 18 3.88 -12.38 -10.96
CA THR A 18 3.47 -11.25 -10.12
C THR A 18 1.96 -11.22 -9.91
N SER A 19 1.18 -11.48 -10.96
CA SER A 19 -0.28 -11.61 -10.89
C SER A 19 -0.69 -12.76 -9.97
N GLY A 20 -0.08 -13.93 -10.12
CA GLY A 20 -0.39 -15.11 -9.30
C GLY A 20 -0.17 -14.87 -7.80
N PHE A 21 0.95 -14.24 -7.41
CA PHE A 21 1.19 -13.87 -6.01
C PHE A 21 0.17 -12.86 -5.49
N ARG A 22 -0.16 -11.85 -6.30
CA ARG A 22 -1.14 -10.82 -5.91
C ARG A 22 -2.55 -11.41 -5.74
N ASP A 23 -2.93 -12.35 -6.61
CA ASP A 23 -4.18 -13.10 -6.51
C ASP A 23 -4.22 -13.95 -5.23
N ALA A 24 -3.13 -14.65 -4.91
CA ALA A 24 -3.03 -15.47 -3.72
C ALA A 24 -3.13 -14.64 -2.43
N ILE A 25 -2.42 -13.51 -2.34
CA ILE A 25 -2.44 -12.63 -1.17
C ILE A 25 -3.84 -12.00 -1.02
N SER A 26 -4.43 -11.48 -2.10
CA SER A 26 -5.77 -10.88 -2.06
C SER A 26 -6.87 -11.90 -1.71
N LEU A 27 -6.71 -13.17 -2.08
CA LEU A 27 -7.62 -14.24 -1.72
C LEU A 27 -7.42 -14.71 -0.27
N SER A 28 -6.18 -14.76 0.22
CA SER A 28 -5.83 -15.36 1.52
C SER A 28 -6.52 -14.70 2.71
N TRP A 29 -6.59 -13.37 2.74
CA TRP A 29 -7.23 -12.65 3.84
C TRP A 29 -8.76 -12.82 3.81
N ARG A 30 -9.35 -12.92 2.61
CA ARG A 30 -10.77 -13.20 2.42
C ARG A 30 -11.13 -14.61 2.88
N LEU A 31 -10.29 -15.60 2.53
CA LEU A 31 -10.44 -16.97 3.04
C LEU A 31 -10.34 -17.01 4.57
N LYS A 32 -9.44 -16.23 5.16
CA LYS A 32 -9.31 -16.12 6.63
C LYS A 32 -10.59 -15.57 7.28
N ILE A 33 -11.25 -14.59 6.66
CA ILE A 33 -12.57 -14.10 7.13
C ILE A 33 -13.62 -15.18 6.98
N ALA A 34 -13.70 -15.81 5.80
CA ALA A 34 -14.67 -16.85 5.50
C ALA A 34 -14.59 -18.05 6.48
N VAL A 35 -13.38 -18.44 6.89
CA VAL A 35 -13.20 -19.56 7.83
C VAL A 35 -13.50 -19.18 9.28
N ARG A 36 -13.33 -17.89 9.65
CA ARG A 36 -13.53 -17.43 11.03
C ARG A 36 -14.97 -17.05 11.35
N SER A 37 -15.71 -16.59 10.35
CA SER A 37 -17.01 -15.96 10.54
C SER A 37 -18.13 -16.82 9.94
N ASP A 38 -18.97 -17.39 10.79
CA ASP A 38 -20.19 -18.10 10.38
C ASP A 38 -21.20 -17.20 9.65
N SER A 39 -21.10 -15.88 9.82
CA SER A 39 -21.99 -14.86 9.23
C SER A 39 -21.36 -14.03 8.11
N ALA A 40 -20.23 -14.46 7.53
CA ALA A 40 -19.63 -13.75 6.40
C ALA A 40 -20.46 -13.98 5.12
N ASP A 41 -20.73 -12.92 4.36
CA ASP A 41 -21.31 -13.06 3.03
C ASP A 41 -20.22 -13.51 2.04
N TYR A 42 -20.08 -14.83 1.91
CA TYR A 42 -19.10 -15.45 1.02
C TYR A 42 -19.28 -14.99 -0.44
N GLN A 43 -20.52 -14.82 -0.89
CA GLN A 43 -20.79 -14.44 -2.27
C GLN A 43 -20.30 -13.03 -2.53
N ALA A 44 -20.62 -12.07 -1.65
CA ALA A 44 -20.14 -10.70 -1.76
C ALA A 44 -18.61 -10.63 -1.69
N LEU A 45 -18.00 -11.34 -0.74
CA LEU A 45 -16.56 -11.33 -0.52
C LEU A 45 -15.77 -11.82 -1.74
N PHE A 46 -16.20 -12.94 -2.34
CA PHE A 46 -15.55 -13.52 -3.52
C PHE A 46 -15.96 -12.84 -4.84
N ALA A 47 -17.16 -12.27 -4.93
CA ALA A 47 -17.54 -11.41 -6.06
C ALA A 47 -16.66 -10.15 -6.10
N GLY A 48 -16.44 -9.50 -4.95
CA GLY A 48 -15.52 -8.37 -4.84
C GLY A 48 -14.07 -8.74 -5.22
N TRP A 49 -13.61 -9.94 -4.83
CA TRP A 49 -12.31 -10.47 -5.29
C TRP A 49 -12.25 -10.65 -6.80
N ALA A 50 -13.28 -11.24 -7.40
CA ALA A 50 -13.34 -11.47 -8.84
C ALA A 50 -13.34 -10.14 -9.62
N ALA A 51 -14.05 -9.12 -9.12
CA ALA A 51 -14.05 -7.78 -9.69
C ALA A 51 -12.66 -7.11 -9.62
N GLU A 52 -12.00 -7.16 -8.45
CA GLU A 52 -10.63 -6.64 -8.30
C GLU A 52 -9.65 -7.36 -9.23
N ARG A 53 -9.72 -8.69 -9.32
CA ARG A 53 -8.86 -9.50 -10.19
C ARG A 53 -9.09 -9.18 -11.66
N LYS A 54 -10.35 -8.99 -12.09
CA LYS A 54 -10.68 -8.64 -13.46
C LYS A 54 -9.98 -7.36 -13.89
N GLN A 55 -10.01 -6.31 -13.07
CA GLN A 55 -9.32 -5.06 -13.37
C GLN A 55 -7.81 -5.22 -13.48
N GLN A 56 -7.20 -6.05 -12.61
CA GLN A 56 -5.76 -6.34 -12.72
C GLN A 56 -5.42 -7.07 -14.01
N LEU A 57 -6.22 -8.09 -14.35
CA LEU A 57 -6.03 -8.88 -15.55
C LEU A 57 -6.14 -8.01 -16.80
N GLU A 58 -7.18 -7.18 -16.90
CA GLU A 58 -7.39 -6.27 -18.03
C GLU A 58 -6.23 -5.29 -18.19
N ARG A 59 -5.73 -4.69 -17.10
CA ARG A 59 -4.57 -3.79 -17.15
C ARG A 59 -3.28 -4.51 -17.55
N SER A 60 -3.04 -5.71 -17.02
CA SER A 60 -1.86 -6.51 -17.37
C SER A 60 -1.90 -6.98 -18.83
N LEU A 61 -3.08 -7.34 -19.34
CA LEU A 61 -3.30 -7.77 -20.71
C LEU A 61 -3.11 -6.59 -21.66
N ALA A 62 -3.68 -5.43 -21.36
CA ALA A 62 -3.51 -4.21 -22.14
C ALA A 62 -2.02 -3.83 -22.27
N SER A 63 -1.27 -3.84 -21.15
CA SER A 63 0.17 -3.57 -21.16
C SER A 63 0.96 -4.64 -21.94
N THR A 64 0.56 -5.90 -21.85
CA THR A 64 1.21 -6.99 -22.58
C THR A 64 0.98 -6.90 -24.09
N ILE A 65 -0.24 -6.54 -24.52
CA ILE A 65 -0.58 -6.29 -25.93
C ILE A 65 0.20 -5.08 -26.44
N GLU A 66 0.25 -3.99 -25.66
CA GLU A 66 1.00 -2.79 -26.02
C GLU A 66 2.49 -3.10 -26.18
N ASN A 67 3.11 -3.79 -25.20
CA ASN A 67 4.51 -4.20 -25.28
C ASN A 67 4.76 -5.17 -26.44
N GLY A 68 3.84 -6.11 -26.69
CA GLY A 68 3.91 -7.06 -27.79
C GLY A 68 3.89 -6.36 -29.16
N ASN A 69 2.98 -5.41 -29.34
CA ASN A 69 2.89 -4.56 -30.53
C ASN A 69 4.15 -3.69 -30.66
N PHE A 70 4.63 -3.14 -29.55
CA PHE A 70 5.82 -2.32 -29.52
C PHE A 70 7.07 -3.10 -29.95
N CYS A 71 7.25 -4.34 -29.49
CA CYS A 71 8.41 -5.17 -29.82
C CYS A 71 8.33 -5.80 -31.22
N ASN A 72 7.14 -6.22 -31.65
CA ASN A 72 6.93 -6.98 -32.89
C ASN A 72 6.32 -6.16 -34.04
N GLU A 73 6.59 -4.86 -34.09
CA GLU A 73 6.08 -3.98 -35.16
C GLU A 73 6.55 -4.50 -36.55
N PRO A 74 5.63 -4.96 -37.42
CA PRO A 74 6.00 -5.57 -38.70
C PRO A 74 6.56 -4.57 -39.72
N SER A 75 6.27 -3.28 -39.57
CA SER A 75 6.76 -2.25 -40.47
C SER A 75 8.20 -1.83 -40.14
N ARG A 76 9.12 -2.08 -41.08
CA ARG A 76 10.54 -1.68 -40.96
C ARG A 76 10.73 -0.17 -40.81
N ILE A 77 9.89 0.63 -41.48
CA ILE A 77 9.95 2.11 -41.41
C ILE A 77 9.54 2.57 -40.00
N LYS A 78 8.45 2.03 -39.45
CA LYS A 78 8.01 2.36 -38.09
C LYS A 78 9.04 1.93 -37.05
N ALA A 79 9.64 0.74 -37.19
CA ALA A 79 10.70 0.26 -36.31
C ALA A 79 11.93 1.18 -36.35
N PHE A 80 12.34 1.66 -37.53
CA PHE A 80 13.43 2.61 -37.68
C PHE A 80 13.13 3.94 -36.98
N ILE A 81 11.95 4.53 -37.23
CA ILE A 81 11.51 5.78 -36.58
C ILE A 81 11.44 5.62 -35.06
N ARG A 82 10.86 4.52 -34.57
CA ARG A 82 10.79 4.20 -33.14
C ARG A 82 12.16 4.13 -32.50
N ASN A 83 13.10 3.42 -33.11
CA ASN A 83 14.46 3.28 -32.58
C ASN A 83 15.18 4.64 -32.54
N TRP A 84 15.02 5.46 -33.59
CA TRP A 84 15.61 6.79 -33.65
C TRP A 84 14.99 7.74 -32.61
N TYR A 85 13.67 7.73 -32.48
CA TYR A 85 12.93 8.47 -31.46
C TYR A 85 13.37 8.08 -30.04
N LEU A 86 13.44 6.78 -29.72
CA LEU A 86 13.89 6.31 -28.42
C LEU A 86 15.33 6.72 -28.13
N TRP A 87 16.21 6.69 -29.14
CA TRP A 87 17.59 7.13 -28.99
C TRP A 87 17.64 8.62 -28.62
N VAL A 88 16.90 9.48 -29.33
CA VAL A 88 16.79 10.92 -29.00
C VAL A 88 16.20 11.10 -27.60
N TYR A 89 15.17 10.33 -27.25
CA TYR A 89 14.48 10.44 -25.97
C TYR A 89 15.38 10.09 -24.77
N GLN A 90 16.36 9.20 -24.97
CA GLN A 90 17.35 8.84 -23.95
C GLN A 90 18.40 9.94 -23.69
N LEU A 91 18.56 10.92 -24.60
CA LEU A 91 19.53 12.01 -24.44
C LEU A 91 19.10 13.04 -23.39
N ILE A 92 17.80 13.11 -23.07
CA ILE A 92 17.27 14.03 -22.07
C ILE A 92 17.02 13.22 -20.77
N PRO A 93 17.76 13.47 -19.68
CA PRO A 93 17.68 12.66 -18.47
C PRO A 93 16.28 12.59 -17.84
N SER A 94 15.51 13.69 -17.88
CA SER A 94 14.14 13.73 -17.35
C SER A 94 13.17 12.87 -18.17
N TRP A 95 13.36 12.84 -19.49
CA TRP A 95 12.58 12.01 -20.41
C TRP A 95 12.95 10.55 -20.21
N LYS A 96 14.24 10.22 -20.22
CA LYS A 96 14.73 8.87 -19.87
C LYS A 96 14.12 8.38 -18.56
N HIS A 97 14.13 9.19 -17.50
CA HIS A 97 13.51 8.85 -16.23
C HIS A 97 11.99 8.62 -16.36
N SER A 98 11.28 9.46 -17.11
CA SER A 98 9.85 9.26 -17.40
C SER A 98 9.57 7.95 -18.14
N LEU A 99 10.45 7.49 -19.04
CA LEU A 99 10.33 6.18 -19.68
C LEU A 99 10.61 5.05 -18.70
N GLU A 100 11.64 5.17 -17.87
CA GLU A 100 12.01 4.18 -16.85
C GLU A 100 10.89 3.96 -15.82
N LEU A 101 10.13 5.01 -15.50
CA LEU A 101 8.96 4.91 -14.63
C LEU A 101 7.83 4.08 -15.26
N GLY A 102 7.68 4.10 -16.60
CA GLY A 102 6.60 3.42 -17.31
C GLY A 102 5.22 3.70 -16.69
N GLY A 103 4.41 2.66 -16.47
CA GLY A 103 3.11 2.77 -15.79
C GLY A 103 3.18 3.27 -14.33
N ARG A 104 4.35 3.24 -13.67
CA ARG A 104 4.52 3.81 -12.31
C ARG A 104 4.46 5.33 -12.29
N ARG A 105 4.54 5.97 -13.47
CA ARG A 105 4.38 7.42 -13.62
C ARG A 105 2.96 7.89 -13.24
N GLU A 106 1.96 7.05 -13.44
CA GLU A 106 0.56 7.35 -13.12
C GLU A 106 0.26 7.23 -11.62
N GLY A 107 1.28 6.95 -10.80
CA GLY A 107 1.17 6.82 -9.36
C GLY A 107 1.02 5.36 -8.93
N MET A 108 0.51 5.16 -7.72
CA MET A 108 0.28 3.83 -7.18
C MET A 108 -0.93 3.18 -7.85
N THR A 109 -0.91 1.85 -7.97
CA THR A 109 -2.04 1.08 -8.48
C THR A 109 -3.29 1.40 -7.66
N ARG A 110 -4.37 1.79 -8.34
CA ARG A 110 -5.67 2.08 -7.75
C ARG A 110 -6.76 1.29 -8.44
N TYR A 111 -7.64 0.64 -7.70
CA TYR A 111 -8.85 0.04 -8.26
C TYR A 111 -9.91 1.09 -8.56
N ASP A 112 -10.60 0.87 -9.67
CA ASP A 112 -11.82 1.61 -9.97
C ASP A 112 -12.94 0.97 -9.17
N TYR A 113 -13.65 1.76 -8.36
CA TYR A 113 -14.63 1.19 -7.45
C TYR A 113 -15.83 0.62 -8.20
N GLU A 114 -16.20 -0.62 -7.88
CA GLU A 114 -17.44 -1.25 -8.28
C GLU A 114 -18.20 -1.70 -7.03
N SER A 115 -19.53 -1.81 -7.14
CA SER A 115 -20.36 -2.26 -6.02
C SER A 115 -19.90 -3.63 -5.50
N GLY A 116 -19.79 -3.78 -4.19
CA GLY A 116 -19.31 -5.00 -3.53
C GLY A 116 -17.79 -5.10 -3.35
N MET A 117 -17.02 -4.08 -3.77
CA MET A 117 -15.58 -4.04 -3.47
C MET A 117 -15.31 -3.69 -2.00
N PRO A 118 -14.38 -4.40 -1.32
CA PRO A 118 -14.13 -4.21 0.10
C PRO A 118 -13.13 -3.07 0.37
N PHE A 119 -13.55 -1.84 0.04
CA PHE A 119 -12.89 -0.58 0.40
C PHE A 119 -13.85 0.60 0.22
N LEU A 120 -13.54 1.73 0.87
CA LEU A 120 -14.40 2.91 0.89
C LEU A 120 -13.85 3.98 -0.08
N PRO A 121 -14.44 4.14 -1.28
CA PRO A 121 -13.92 5.06 -2.30
C PRO A 121 -13.89 6.52 -1.84
N GLN A 122 -14.87 6.95 -1.04
CA GLN A 122 -14.98 8.30 -0.47
C GLN A 122 -13.86 8.62 0.53
N TYR A 123 -13.20 7.59 1.10
CA TYR A 123 -12.04 7.73 1.98
C TYR A 123 -10.74 7.31 1.29
N SER A 124 -10.62 7.52 -0.04
CA SER A 124 -9.42 7.14 -0.81
C SER A 124 -9.06 5.64 -0.76
N GLY A 125 -10.05 4.78 -0.49
CA GLY A 125 -9.90 3.33 -0.56
C GLY A 125 -9.58 2.84 -1.98
N GLY A 126 -9.03 1.62 -2.07
CA GLY A 126 -8.69 0.96 -3.33
C GLY A 126 -7.33 1.36 -3.91
N LYS A 127 -6.60 2.28 -3.28
CA LYS A 127 -5.20 2.61 -3.61
C LYS A 127 -4.25 1.62 -2.94
N SER A 128 -3.18 1.22 -3.63
CA SER A 128 -2.07 0.50 -3.01
C SER A 128 -1.32 1.42 -2.04
N PHE A 129 -1.11 0.95 -0.81
CA PHE A 129 -0.39 1.67 0.23
C PHE A 129 1.09 1.80 -0.18
N PRO A 130 1.62 3.04 -0.27
CA PRO A 130 3.00 3.25 -0.65
C PRO A 130 3.95 2.69 0.41
N GLN A 131 5.06 2.11 -0.05
CA GLN A 131 6.10 1.58 0.82
C GLN A 131 7.32 2.50 0.74
N VAL A 132 7.84 2.88 1.90
CA VAL A 132 9.05 3.70 2.03
C VAL A 132 10.02 3.05 3.01
N PHE A 133 11.28 3.48 3.00
CA PHE A 133 12.26 3.00 3.97
C PHE A 133 11.92 3.52 5.36
N SER A 134 12.07 2.67 6.36
CA SER A 134 11.75 2.98 7.74
C SER A 134 12.86 2.54 8.68
N ALA A 135 12.86 3.11 9.89
CA ALA A 135 13.70 2.66 10.99
C ALA A 135 12.92 2.75 12.31
N PRO A 136 13.38 2.05 13.37
CA PRO A 136 12.87 2.25 14.71
C PRO A 136 13.01 3.71 15.16
N ILE A 137 12.03 4.20 15.92
CA ILE A 137 12.07 5.57 16.46
C ILE A 137 13.19 5.77 17.50
N ASN A 138 13.58 4.69 18.19
CA ASN A 138 14.45 4.71 19.36
C ASN A 138 15.90 4.31 19.07
N GLY A 139 16.30 4.28 17.81
CA GLY A 139 17.64 3.83 17.45
C GLY A 139 18.11 4.28 16.07
N PRO A 140 19.38 4.00 15.76
CA PRO A 140 19.91 4.22 14.42
C PRO A 140 19.16 3.34 13.41
N ALA A 141 19.21 3.75 12.15
CA ALA A 141 18.75 2.90 11.07
C ALA A 141 19.49 1.54 11.13
N PRO A 142 18.78 0.41 11.03
CA PRO A 142 19.41 -0.91 11.02
C PRO A 142 20.41 -1.02 9.85
N PRO A 143 21.36 -1.98 9.88
CA PRO A 143 22.31 -2.21 8.78
C PRO A 143 21.63 -2.79 7.52
N VAL A 144 20.55 -3.57 7.68
CA VAL A 144 19.71 -4.05 6.57
C VAL A 144 18.55 -3.07 6.33
N PRO A 145 18.26 -2.69 5.07
CA PRO A 145 17.10 -1.85 4.76
C PRO A 145 15.80 -2.45 5.28
N THR A 146 15.07 -1.69 6.08
CA THR A 146 13.71 -2.02 6.52
C THR A 146 12.70 -1.10 5.85
N PHE A 147 11.51 -1.62 5.61
CA PHE A 147 10.40 -0.91 4.99
C PHE A 147 9.25 -0.69 5.99
N THR A 148 8.37 0.24 5.67
CA THR A 148 7.12 0.44 6.43
C THR A 148 6.30 -0.85 6.56
N ASP A 149 6.28 -1.66 5.50
CA ASP A 149 5.51 -2.92 5.46
C ASP A 149 6.00 -3.94 6.49
N ASP A 150 7.31 -3.97 6.80
CA ASP A 150 7.89 -4.89 7.79
C ASP A 150 7.33 -4.63 9.20
N ALA A 151 6.98 -3.38 9.48
CA ALA A 151 6.32 -2.99 10.73
C ALA A 151 4.80 -3.15 10.65
N ILE A 152 4.16 -2.79 9.53
CA ILE A 152 2.70 -2.87 9.37
C ILE A 152 2.22 -4.33 9.41
N PHE A 153 2.94 -5.23 8.75
CA PHE A 153 2.58 -6.66 8.62
C PHE A 153 3.56 -7.58 9.36
N ALA A 154 4.09 -7.10 10.48
CA ALA A 154 5.03 -7.86 11.30
C ALA A 154 4.45 -9.23 11.70
N PRO A 155 5.26 -10.31 11.79
CA PRO A 155 4.75 -11.68 11.99
C PRO A 155 3.93 -11.91 13.27
N HIS A 156 4.11 -11.07 14.29
CA HIS A 156 3.36 -11.15 15.54
C HIS A 156 1.94 -10.57 15.43
N LYS A 157 1.62 -9.89 14.33
CA LYS A 157 0.33 -9.25 14.10
C LYS A 157 -0.64 -10.23 13.46
N THR A 158 -1.84 -10.27 14.01
CA THR A 158 -2.87 -11.27 13.72
C THR A 158 -4.11 -10.68 13.08
N GLY A 159 -4.28 -9.35 13.15
CA GLY A 159 -5.34 -8.59 12.50
C GLY A 159 -5.36 -8.81 10.99
N ILE A 160 -6.56 -8.95 10.41
CA ILE A 160 -6.76 -9.11 8.96
C ILE A 160 -6.56 -7.77 8.25
N PHE A 161 -6.99 -6.71 8.93
CA PHE A 161 -6.71 -5.33 8.58
C PHE A 161 -5.77 -4.74 9.63
N GLN A 162 -4.96 -3.77 9.22
CA GLN A 162 -3.95 -3.13 10.04
C GLN A 162 -4.25 -1.65 10.15
N LEU A 163 -4.18 -1.11 11.37
CA LEU A 163 -4.31 0.31 11.64
C LEU A 163 -2.94 0.99 11.53
N VAL A 164 -2.91 2.09 10.79
CA VAL A 164 -1.71 2.91 10.61
C VAL A 164 -2.03 4.36 10.93
N ALA A 165 -1.24 4.96 11.82
CA ALA A 165 -1.29 6.39 12.11
C ALA A 165 -0.12 7.11 11.40
N LEU A 166 -0.44 8.11 10.59
CA LEU A 166 0.50 8.99 9.91
C LEU A 166 0.64 10.28 10.72
N VAL A 167 1.76 10.41 11.41
CA VAL A 167 1.99 11.45 12.43
C VAL A 167 3.30 12.17 12.13
N GLU A 168 3.47 13.37 12.66
CA GLU A 168 4.67 14.21 12.44
C GLU A 168 5.50 14.38 13.71
N SER A 169 4.91 14.11 14.88
CA SER A 169 5.56 14.25 16.17
C SER A 169 5.16 13.16 17.16
N MET A 170 5.92 13.02 18.24
CA MET A 170 5.58 12.10 19.32
C MET A 170 4.31 12.52 20.08
N ASP A 171 3.99 13.81 20.13
CA ASP A 171 2.74 14.29 20.72
C ASP A 171 1.53 13.81 19.90
N GLN A 172 1.63 13.88 18.57
CA GLN A 172 0.63 13.30 17.68
C GLN A 172 0.55 11.77 17.80
N CYS A 173 1.67 11.09 18.05
CA CYS A 173 1.65 9.64 18.36
C CYS A 173 0.82 9.35 19.62
N ARG A 174 0.97 10.16 20.68
CA ARG A 174 0.18 10.00 21.92
C ARG A 174 -1.30 10.24 21.66
N ALA A 175 -1.64 11.29 20.92
CA ALA A 175 -3.01 11.59 20.53
C ALA A 175 -3.64 10.45 19.72
N ALA A 176 -2.95 9.97 18.68
CA ALA A 176 -3.40 8.86 17.84
C ALA A 176 -3.59 7.55 18.63
N ARG A 177 -2.72 7.27 19.60
CA ARG A 177 -2.86 6.10 20.48
C ARG A 177 -4.07 6.21 21.40
N SER A 178 -4.33 7.41 21.93
CA SER A 178 -5.55 7.69 22.70
C SER A 178 -6.78 7.45 21.82
N ASP A 179 -6.79 7.99 20.60
CA ASP A 179 -7.86 7.81 19.63
C ASP A 179 -8.14 6.33 19.32
N PHE A 180 -7.10 5.51 19.13
CA PHE A 180 -7.24 4.07 18.92
C PHE A 180 -7.79 3.32 20.14
N SER A 181 -7.52 3.79 21.36
CA SER A 181 -8.10 3.20 22.58
C SER A 181 -9.60 3.48 22.73
N HIS A 182 -10.12 4.51 22.06
CA HIS A 182 -11.54 4.85 22.03
C HIS A 182 -12.31 4.18 20.88
N LEU A 183 -11.65 3.38 20.04
CA LEU A 183 -12.32 2.64 18.98
C LEU A 183 -13.18 1.53 19.56
N GLN A 184 -14.44 1.51 19.14
CA GLN A 184 -15.36 0.44 19.45
C GLN A 184 -15.41 -0.50 18.26
N PHE A 185 -15.11 -1.77 18.50
CA PHE A 185 -15.21 -2.82 17.49
C PHE A 185 -16.53 -3.57 17.67
N PRO A 186 -17.43 -3.56 16.67
CA PRO A 186 -18.65 -4.33 16.75
C PRO A 186 -18.34 -5.83 16.60
N GLY A 187 -18.26 -6.58 17.71
CA GLY A 187 -18.16 -8.05 17.69
C GLY A 187 -17.09 -8.64 18.60
N SER A 188 -17.18 -9.96 18.85
CA SER A 188 -16.22 -10.72 19.68
C SER A 188 -14.97 -11.20 18.93
N GLN A 189 -14.99 -11.17 17.60
CA GLN A 189 -13.85 -11.47 16.73
C GLN A 189 -13.57 -10.28 15.83
N SER A 190 -12.79 -9.30 16.31
CA SER A 190 -12.49 -8.12 15.51
C SER A 190 -11.51 -8.45 14.38
N ASN A 191 -11.83 -7.98 13.16
CA ASN A 191 -10.93 -8.07 12.01
C ASN A 191 -9.72 -7.11 12.12
N LEU A 192 -9.76 -6.24 13.13
CA LEU A 192 -8.79 -5.21 13.50
C LEU A 192 -8.39 -5.37 14.97
N ASP A 193 -7.13 -5.08 15.29
CA ASP A 193 -6.66 -4.94 16.66
C ASP A 193 -5.98 -3.56 16.82
N SER A 194 -6.48 -2.75 17.75
CA SER A 194 -5.90 -1.44 18.06
C SER A 194 -4.55 -1.52 18.75
N ALA A 195 -4.24 -2.63 19.44
CA ALA A 195 -2.94 -2.86 20.06
C ALA A 195 -1.84 -3.13 19.03
N GLU A 196 -2.19 -3.69 17.87
CA GLU A 196 -1.27 -3.97 16.75
C GLU A 196 -1.00 -2.73 15.86
N ALA A 197 -1.62 -1.59 16.16
CA ALA A 197 -1.53 -0.41 15.32
C ALA A 197 -0.09 0.10 15.15
N THR A 198 0.24 0.54 13.93
CA THR A 198 1.56 1.06 13.56
C THR A 198 1.54 2.57 13.50
N PHE A 199 2.53 3.22 14.10
CA PHE A 199 2.68 4.68 14.05
C PHE A 199 3.87 5.02 13.16
N ILE A 200 3.63 5.78 12.09
CA ILE A 200 4.64 6.19 11.11
C ILE A 200 4.88 7.69 11.26
N VAL A 201 6.03 8.04 11.79
CA VAL A 201 6.49 9.42 11.96
C VAL A 201 7.10 9.92 10.67
N HIS A 202 6.41 10.88 10.03
CA HIS A 202 6.86 11.65 8.88
C HIS A 202 7.42 12.99 9.39
N GLY A 203 8.73 13.08 9.54
CA GLY A 203 9.39 14.32 9.97
C GLY A 203 10.89 14.12 10.11
N GLU A 204 11.66 15.19 9.94
CA GLU A 204 13.06 15.21 10.33
C GLU A 204 13.11 15.16 11.85
N ILE A 205 13.33 13.97 12.40
CA ILE A 205 13.63 13.85 13.82
C ILE A 205 15.03 14.44 13.99
N PRO A 206 15.19 15.55 14.73
CA PRO A 206 16.50 16.15 14.95
C PRO A 206 17.36 15.11 15.63
N SER A 207 18.38 14.63 14.91
CA SER A 207 19.45 13.70 15.31
C SER A 207 19.03 12.53 16.24
N ILE A 208 19.31 11.29 15.83
CA ILE A 208 19.15 10.07 16.66
C ILE A 208 19.78 10.19 18.06
N VAL A 209 20.73 11.11 18.24
CA VAL A 209 21.39 11.43 19.51
C VAL A 209 20.42 12.04 20.54
N ASP A 210 19.38 12.75 20.12
CA ASP A 210 18.38 13.39 21.00
C ASP A 210 17.06 12.59 21.13
N ALA A 211 16.88 11.56 20.29
CA ALA A 211 15.71 10.68 20.35
C ALA A 211 15.48 10.05 21.74
N PRO A 212 16.50 9.62 22.50
CA PRO A 212 16.30 9.10 23.86
C PRO A 212 15.76 10.14 24.85
N VAL A 213 16.02 11.44 24.60
CA VAL A 213 15.60 12.55 25.48
C VAL A 213 14.17 13.00 25.16
N LEU A 214 13.75 12.91 23.89
CA LEU A 214 12.38 13.20 23.45
C LEU A 214 11.39 12.05 23.74
N LEU A 215 11.90 10.83 23.86
CA LEU A 215 11.13 9.65 24.27
C LEU A 215 10.97 9.66 25.80
N SER A 216 9.95 10.37 26.28
CA SER A 216 9.44 10.19 27.65
C SER A 216 9.27 8.69 27.94
N LYS A 217 9.70 8.20 29.11
CA LYS A 217 9.64 6.79 29.54
C LYS A 217 8.26 6.11 29.41
N ASP A 218 7.20 6.88 29.16
CA ASP A 218 5.82 6.44 29.18
C ASP A 218 5.27 5.95 27.83
N ILE A 219 6.01 6.06 26.71
CA ILE A 219 5.52 5.59 25.41
C ILE A 219 6.20 4.26 25.05
N PRO A 220 5.44 3.16 24.89
CA PRO A 220 5.94 1.96 24.24
C PRO A 220 6.35 2.32 22.80
N THR A 221 7.66 2.30 22.54
CA THR A 221 8.24 2.50 21.20
C THR A 221 7.99 1.31 20.28
N ALA A 222 7.47 0.21 20.83
CA ALA A 222 6.93 -0.90 20.07
C ALA A 222 5.87 -0.37 19.08
N ASN A 223 6.03 -0.74 17.81
CA ASN A 223 5.19 -0.33 16.67
C ASN A 223 5.28 1.15 16.24
N VAL A 224 6.26 1.91 16.76
CA VAL A 224 6.55 3.27 16.30
C VAL A 224 7.79 3.26 15.41
N ILE A 225 7.59 3.62 14.15
CA ILE A 225 8.66 3.73 13.15
C ILE A 225 8.71 5.15 12.60
N ARG A 226 9.88 5.52 12.10
CA ARG A 226 10.11 6.78 11.39
C ARG A 226 10.48 6.51 9.95
N VAL A 227 10.13 7.43 9.07
CA VAL A 227 10.55 7.38 7.67
C VAL A 227 12.01 7.76 7.56
N LEU A 228 12.78 6.98 6.79
CA LEU A 228 14.17 7.28 6.50
C LEU A 228 14.28 8.19 5.28
N GLY A 229 15.08 9.25 5.41
CA GLY A 229 15.52 10.07 4.28
C GLY A 229 16.68 9.42 3.51
N ALA A 230 16.95 9.91 2.30
CA ALA A 230 18.01 9.37 1.44
C ALA A 230 19.42 9.46 2.06
N ALA A 231 19.72 10.57 2.75
CA ALA A 231 21.01 10.78 3.39
C ALA A 231 21.27 9.76 4.52
N GLU A 232 20.28 9.57 5.39
CA GLU A 232 20.38 8.61 6.49
C GLU A 232 20.41 7.16 5.99
N TYR A 233 19.58 6.84 5.00
CA TYR A 233 19.58 5.52 4.36
C TYR A 233 20.98 5.15 3.84
N THR A 234 21.65 6.12 3.20
CA THR A 234 23.00 5.96 2.64
C THR A 234 24.03 5.82 3.75
N ALA A 235 23.99 6.70 4.76
CA ALA A 235 24.92 6.66 5.90
C ALA A 235 24.86 5.31 6.65
N ALA A 236 23.66 4.75 6.84
CA ALA A 236 23.48 3.46 7.49
C ALA A 236 24.09 2.28 6.70
N GLY A 237 24.17 2.41 5.37
CA GLY A 237 24.82 1.41 4.50
C GLY A 237 26.35 1.45 4.52
N LEU A 238 26.95 2.51 5.05
CA LEU A 238 28.41 2.69 5.14
C LEU A 238 28.99 2.27 6.49
N THR A 239 28.16 1.76 7.41
CA THR A 239 28.59 1.29 8.72
C THR A 239 29.34 -0.04 8.61
N ASP A 240 30.32 -0.28 9.51
CA ASP A 240 31.07 -1.55 9.55
C ASP A 240 30.12 -2.77 9.66
N ALA A 241 29.03 -2.62 10.42
CA ALA A 241 28.01 -3.66 10.54
C ALA A 241 27.28 -3.94 9.22
N ALA A 242 26.98 -2.92 8.41
CA ALA A 242 26.36 -3.10 7.10
C ALA A 242 27.35 -3.70 6.09
N LEU A 243 28.61 -3.24 6.10
CA LEU A 243 29.67 -3.77 5.25
C LEU A 243 29.97 -5.24 5.55
N ALA A 244 29.91 -5.65 6.82
CA ALA A 244 30.10 -7.03 7.24
C ALA A 244 28.97 -7.98 6.81
N MET A 245 27.78 -7.48 6.49
CA MET A 245 26.63 -8.30 6.07
C MET A 245 26.63 -8.66 4.58
N ASP A 246 27.63 -8.22 3.82
CA ASP A 246 27.76 -8.42 2.37
C ASP A 246 26.48 -8.05 1.59
N PHE A 247 25.72 -7.08 2.10
CA PHE A 247 24.47 -6.62 1.51
C PHE A 247 24.63 -5.15 1.07
N PRO A 248 25.10 -4.91 -0.17
CA PRO A 248 25.31 -3.54 -0.64
C PRO A 248 23.97 -2.82 -0.76
N ARG A 249 23.83 -1.70 -0.06
CA ARG A 249 22.66 -0.85 -0.20
C ARG A 249 22.73 -0.07 -1.51
N PRO A 250 21.78 -0.26 -2.44
CA PRO A 250 21.75 0.54 -3.66
C PRO A 250 21.47 2.00 -3.31
N GLU A 251 22.10 2.92 -4.03
CA GLU A 251 21.81 4.34 -3.88
C GLU A 251 20.30 4.60 -4.09
N PRO A 252 19.63 5.32 -3.19
CA PRO A 252 18.18 5.55 -3.23
C PRO A 252 17.81 6.59 -4.29
N LYS A 253 18.16 6.34 -5.56
CA LYS A 253 17.88 7.23 -6.69
C LYS A 253 16.38 7.40 -6.86
N PHE A 254 15.94 8.66 -6.95
CA PHE A 254 14.53 9.05 -7.09
C PHE A 254 13.62 8.61 -5.94
N TYR A 255 14.21 8.22 -4.80
CA TYR A 255 13.45 7.88 -3.61
C TYR A 255 12.82 9.15 -3.01
N ASP A 256 11.53 9.06 -2.72
CA ASP A 256 10.74 10.13 -2.11
C ASP A 256 10.27 9.65 -0.72
N PRO A 257 10.85 10.15 0.39
CA PRO A 257 10.40 9.77 1.74
C PRO A 257 8.95 10.21 2.02
N ASN A 258 8.45 11.23 1.31
CA ASN A 258 7.09 11.75 1.50
C ASN A 258 6.05 11.02 0.63
N ARG A 259 6.42 9.90 0.00
CA ARG A 259 5.55 9.19 -0.95
C ARG A 259 4.18 8.80 -0.37
N ILE A 260 4.14 8.34 0.89
CA ILE A 260 2.89 8.00 1.58
C ILE A 260 1.94 9.20 1.63
N ARG A 261 2.44 10.35 2.09
CA ARG A 261 1.67 11.61 2.17
C ARG A 261 1.25 12.11 0.79
N LYS A 262 2.11 11.99 -0.22
CA LYS A 262 1.83 12.41 -1.59
C LYS A 262 0.68 11.62 -2.24
N ASP A 263 0.63 10.30 -2.02
CA ASP A 263 -0.36 9.43 -2.67
C ASP A 263 -1.70 9.36 -1.90
N LEU A 264 -1.66 9.45 -0.56
CA LEU A 264 -2.87 9.38 0.28
C LEU A 264 -3.48 10.75 0.59
N GLY A 265 -2.68 11.82 0.56
CA GLY A 265 -3.07 13.16 0.99
C GLY A 265 -2.35 13.56 2.29
N SER A 266 -1.89 14.82 2.36
CA SER A 266 -1.17 15.34 3.52
C SER A 266 -2.05 15.46 4.77
N ASP A 267 -3.36 15.63 4.57
CA ASP A 267 -4.40 15.78 5.57
C ASP A 267 -4.86 14.46 6.23
N LYS A 268 -4.37 13.31 5.75
CA LYS A 268 -4.76 11.99 6.27
C LYS A 268 -3.92 11.61 7.48
N VAL A 269 -4.58 11.20 8.56
CA VAL A 269 -3.95 10.85 9.83
C VAL A 269 -4.09 9.35 10.10
N TYR A 270 -5.24 8.76 9.79
CA TYR A 270 -5.51 7.36 10.08
C TYR A 270 -5.74 6.58 8.79
N VAL A 271 -5.18 5.39 8.70
CA VAL A 271 -5.33 4.52 7.53
C VAL A 271 -5.64 3.10 7.99
N ILE A 272 -6.67 2.50 7.40
CA ILE A 272 -6.98 1.09 7.52
C ILE A 272 -6.41 0.41 6.28
N VAL A 273 -5.45 -0.49 6.45
CA VAL A 273 -4.76 -1.19 5.36
C VAL A 273 -5.10 -2.67 5.40
N ARG A 274 -5.38 -3.25 4.23
CA ARG A 274 -5.62 -4.68 4.06
C ARG A 274 -4.31 -5.46 4.03
N TRP A 275 -4.36 -6.76 4.31
CA TRP A 275 -3.19 -7.63 4.23
C TRP A 275 -2.54 -7.70 2.84
N ASP A 276 -3.28 -7.38 1.78
CA ASP A 276 -2.78 -7.27 0.40
C ASP A 276 -2.22 -5.87 0.05
N ARG A 277 -1.97 -5.04 1.07
CA ARG A 277 -1.45 -3.66 0.98
C ARG A 277 -2.37 -2.66 0.32
N PHE A 278 -3.63 -2.98 0.03
CA PHE A 278 -4.57 -1.97 -0.43
C PHE A 278 -5.18 -1.22 0.76
N VAL A 279 -5.40 0.07 0.57
CA VAL A 279 -6.06 0.93 1.56
C VAL A 279 -7.55 0.61 1.54
N PHE A 280 -8.10 0.24 2.69
CA PHE A 280 -9.53 0.15 2.90
C PHE A 280 -10.12 1.56 3.04
N ALA A 281 -9.51 2.40 3.89
CA ALA A 281 -9.88 3.80 4.08
C ALA A 281 -8.71 4.63 4.62
N ALA A 282 -8.65 5.91 4.23
CA ALA A 282 -7.74 6.93 4.74
C ALA A 282 -8.55 8.13 5.27
N CYS A 283 -8.48 8.31 6.59
CA CYS A 283 -9.31 9.19 7.41
C CYS A 283 -8.48 10.36 7.96
N ARG A 284 -9.12 11.51 8.13
CA ARG A 284 -8.50 12.75 8.62
C ARG A 284 -8.54 12.89 10.13
N ASN A 285 -9.51 12.26 10.78
CA ASN A 285 -9.79 12.41 12.21
C ASN A 285 -10.48 11.16 12.78
N LEU A 286 -10.68 11.14 14.09
CA LEU A 286 -11.29 10.02 14.82
C LEU A 286 -12.72 9.71 14.35
N ALA A 287 -13.52 10.73 14.03
CA ALA A 287 -14.90 10.52 13.59
C ALA A 287 -14.97 9.77 12.26
N GLU A 288 -14.15 10.16 11.29
CA GLU A 288 -14.02 9.44 10.01
C GLU A 288 -13.50 8.01 10.22
N LEU A 289 -12.56 7.82 11.17
CA LEU A 289 -12.02 6.50 11.49
C LEU A 289 -13.08 5.58 12.11
N GLN A 290 -13.85 6.07 13.09
CA GLN A 290 -14.94 5.33 13.73
C GLN A 290 -16.00 4.91 12.71
N TRP A 291 -16.34 5.82 11.78
CA TRP A 291 -17.22 5.49 10.67
C TRP A 291 -16.64 4.39 9.79
N ALA A 292 -15.36 4.50 9.41
CA ALA A 292 -14.69 3.51 8.56
C ALA A 292 -14.59 2.12 9.23
N VAL A 293 -14.32 2.06 10.53
CA VAL A 293 -14.32 0.81 11.31
C VAL A 293 -15.72 0.18 11.35
N SER A 294 -16.77 0.99 11.52
CA SER A 294 -18.15 0.49 11.51
C SER A 294 -18.55 -0.03 10.12
N ALA A 295 -18.18 0.72 9.07
CA ALA A 295 -18.43 0.35 7.68
C ALA A 295 -17.62 -0.87 7.23
N LEU A 296 -16.45 -1.13 7.83
CA LEU A 296 -15.66 -2.34 7.57
C LEU A 296 -16.49 -3.58 7.87
N GLU A 297 -17.05 -3.69 9.07
CA GLU A 297 -17.86 -4.85 9.45
C GLU A 297 -19.10 -4.97 8.57
N THR A 298 -19.76 -3.85 8.24
CA THR A 298 -20.88 -3.87 7.28
C THR A 298 -20.44 -4.39 5.92
N THR A 299 -19.30 -3.95 5.39
CA THR A 299 -18.81 -4.36 4.05
C THR A 299 -18.43 -5.85 4.01
N LEU A 300 -18.01 -6.41 5.14
CA LEU A 300 -17.63 -7.82 5.24
C LEU A 300 -18.82 -8.76 5.52
N HIS A 301 -19.84 -8.28 6.24
CA HIS A 301 -21.01 -9.07 6.62
C HIS A 301 -22.22 -8.88 5.72
N SER A 302 -22.27 -7.79 4.97
CA SER A 302 -23.40 -7.48 4.11
C SER A 302 -22.95 -7.38 2.66
N GLY A 303 -23.45 -8.28 1.82
CA GLY A 303 -23.56 -8.04 0.38
C GLY A 303 -24.63 -7.01 0.04
N LEU A 304 -24.80 -5.96 0.85
CA LEU A 304 -25.92 -5.04 0.70
C LEU A 304 -25.70 -4.05 -0.44
N GLY A 305 -26.18 -4.47 -1.61
CA GLY A 305 -27.11 -3.63 -2.34
C GLY A 305 -28.45 -3.54 -1.60
N GLU A 306 -28.52 -2.80 -0.49
CA GLU A 306 -29.68 -1.96 -0.25
C GLU A 306 -29.22 -0.52 -0.45
N GLU A 307 -29.66 0.05 -1.56
CA GLU A 307 -29.66 1.48 -1.78
C GLU A 307 -30.21 2.16 -0.52
N THR A 308 -29.35 2.92 0.15
CA THR A 308 -29.80 3.91 1.13
C THR A 308 -30.55 4.96 0.33
N ARG A 309 -31.84 4.71 0.15
CA ARG A 309 -32.84 5.62 -0.39
C ARG A 309 -32.75 6.89 0.44
N VAL A 310 -32.06 7.88 -0.11
CA VAL A 310 -32.16 9.28 0.32
C VAL A 310 -33.64 9.64 0.17
N LYS A 311 -34.41 9.45 1.24
CA LYS A 311 -35.67 10.14 1.42
C LYS A 311 -35.29 11.58 1.74
N SER A 312 -35.14 12.37 0.69
CA SER A 312 -35.43 13.80 0.76
C SER A 312 -36.87 13.95 1.22
N ASN A 313 -37.04 14.25 2.50
CA ASN A 313 -38.25 14.83 3.05
C ASN A 313 -37.81 15.81 4.14
N LEU A 314 -37.39 16.99 3.70
CA LEU A 314 -37.82 18.32 4.15
C LEU A 314 -37.07 19.37 3.31
#